data_AF-A0A968MZB1-F1
#
_entry.id   AF-A0A968MZB1-F1
#
_cell.length_a   1.000
_cell.length_b   1.000
_cell.length_c   1.000
_cell.angle_alpha   90.00
_cell.angle_beta   90.00
_cell.angle_gamma   90.00
#
_symmetry.space_group_name_H-M   'P 1'
#
loop_
_entity.id
_entity.type
_entity.pdbx_description
1 polymer ?
#
loop_
_entity_poly.entity_id
_entity_poly.type
_entity_poly.pdbx_seq_one_letter_code
_entity_poly.pdbx_strand_id
1 'polypeptide(L)'
;MVQYHNELCGVLPNQPPAGKLQYYVELNKDGKSYFIAKEEPIVIRFRGDVPVFVVIPHVLLIFMAMFFSTLSGLYVIFKRNNYGKYVKWAFFTLLAGGFVFGPLMQWYAFGEFWTGIPFGFDLTDNKTLFVFVFWLWAFLANRKKQRPVPVLIACVMTIIIFSIPHSLMGSELDYSTNKVKTGMIIMRNL
;
A
#
# COMPACT_ATOMS: atom_id res chain seq x y z
N MET A 1 -12.97 -32.48 -5.53
CA MET A 1 -13.84 -31.69 -6.42
C MET A 1 -15.27 -32.15 -6.18
N VAL A 2 -16.21 -31.21 -6.08
CA VAL A 2 -17.64 -31.52 -5.99
C VAL A 2 -18.28 -30.95 -7.25
N GLN A 3 -19.01 -31.78 -8.00
CA GLN A 3 -19.75 -31.33 -9.17
C GLN A 3 -21.10 -30.81 -8.70
N TYR A 4 -21.41 -29.54 -8.96
CA TYR A 4 -22.68 -28.94 -8.58
C TYR A 4 -23.30 -28.30 -9.82
N HIS A 5 -24.50 -28.75 -10.23
CA HIS A 5 -25.26 -28.15 -11.35
C HIS A 5 -24.43 -27.86 -12.63
N ASN A 6 -23.68 -28.86 -13.12
CA ASN A 6 -22.81 -28.75 -14.30
C ASN A 6 -21.52 -27.92 -14.14
N GLU A 7 -21.16 -27.49 -12.92
CA GLU A 7 -19.91 -26.80 -12.63
C GLU A 7 -18.94 -27.70 -11.83
N LEU A 8 -17.63 -27.55 -12.08
CA LEU A 8 -16.56 -28.21 -11.33
C LEU A 8 -16.10 -27.29 -10.19
N CYS A 9 -16.42 -27.64 -8.95
CA CYS A 9 -16.03 -26.84 -7.78
C CYS A 9 -14.89 -27.50 -6.98
N GLY A 10 -13.94 -26.69 -6.53
CA GLY A 10 -12.88 -27.06 -5.59
C GLY A 10 -12.88 -26.12 -4.39
N VAL A 11 -12.75 -26.67 -3.19
CA VAL A 11 -12.64 -25.87 -1.97
C VAL A 11 -11.16 -25.61 -1.71
N LEU A 12 -10.79 -24.33 -1.61
CA LEU A 12 -9.44 -23.91 -1.23
C LEU A 12 -9.36 -23.82 0.30
N PRO A 13 -8.29 -24.35 0.93
CA PRO A 13 -8.15 -24.27 2.38
C PRO A 13 -7.99 -22.82 2.82
N ASN A 14 -8.65 -22.43 3.92
CA ASN A 14 -8.45 -21.12 4.50
C ASN A 14 -7.00 -20.98 4.99
N GLN A 15 -6.38 -19.82 4.76
CA GLN A 15 -5.01 -19.53 5.19
C GLN A 15 -5.01 -18.39 6.23
N PRO A 16 -3.97 -18.32 7.09
CA PRO A 16 -3.80 -17.17 7.98
C PRO A 16 -3.66 -15.87 7.16
N PRO A 17 -3.94 -14.70 7.77
CA PRO A 17 -3.71 -13.40 7.14
C PRO A 17 -2.28 -13.30 6.56
N ALA A 18 -2.16 -12.67 5.39
CA ALA A 18 -0.96 -12.64 4.53
C ALA A 18 -0.64 -13.94 3.79
N GLY A 19 -1.30 -15.06 4.09
CA GLY A 19 -1.17 -16.32 3.36
C GLY A 19 -1.44 -16.14 1.85
N LYS A 20 -0.61 -16.78 1.02
CA LYS A 20 -0.81 -16.86 -0.43
C LYS A 20 -1.08 -18.29 -0.86
N LEU A 21 -2.12 -18.54 -1.64
CA LEU A 21 -2.27 -19.82 -2.33
C LEU A 21 -2.02 -19.59 -3.81
N GLN A 22 -1.18 -20.44 -4.39
CA GLN A 22 -0.99 -20.54 -5.83
C GLN A 22 -1.64 -21.84 -6.29
N TYR A 23 -2.51 -21.76 -7.29
CA TYR A 23 -3.13 -22.95 -7.86
C TYR A 23 -3.26 -22.82 -9.38
N TYR A 24 -3.31 -23.98 -10.03
CA TYR A 24 -3.65 -24.15 -11.44
C TYR A 24 -4.70 -25.24 -11.52
N VAL A 25 -5.44 -25.29 -12.64
CA VAL A 25 -6.48 -26.31 -12.83
C VAL A 25 -5.99 -27.33 -13.85
N GLU A 26 -6.01 -28.60 -13.47
CA GLU A 26 -5.82 -29.72 -14.38
C GLU A 26 -7.18 -30.39 -14.63
N LEU A 27 -7.58 -30.45 -15.90
CA LEU A 27 -8.76 -31.14 -16.38
C LEU A 27 -8.35 -32.40 -17.12
N ASN A 28 -8.78 -33.57 -16.66
CA ASN A 28 -8.55 -34.83 -17.37
C ASN A 28 -9.83 -35.25 -18.10
N LYS A 29 -9.75 -35.42 -19.43
CA LYS A 29 -10.84 -35.95 -20.25
C LYS A 29 -10.29 -36.96 -21.23
N ASP A 30 -10.85 -38.17 -21.24
CA ASP A 30 -10.52 -39.24 -22.19
C ASP A 30 -9.00 -39.54 -22.28
N GLY A 31 -8.29 -39.49 -21.15
CA GLY A 31 -6.85 -39.74 -21.07
C GLY A 31 -5.97 -38.56 -21.52
N LYS A 32 -6.56 -37.41 -21.87
CA LYS A 32 -5.84 -36.16 -22.18
C LYS A 32 -5.97 -35.18 -21.00
N SER A 33 -4.83 -34.69 -20.50
CA SER A 33 -4.78 -33.61 -19.51
C SER A 33 -4.74 -32.24 -20.20
N TYR A 34 -5.66 -31.37 -19.81
CA TYR A 34 -5.69 -29.96 -20.17
C TYR A 34 -5.32 -29.14 -18.93
N PHE A 35 -4.35 -28.24 -19.09
CA PHE A 35 -3.90 -27.39 -18.01
C PHE A 35 -4.38 -25.96 -18.24
N ILE A 36 -5.01 -25.36 -17.23
CA ILE A 36 -5.39 -23.96 -17.22
C ILE A 36 -4.49 -23.26 -16.20
N ALA A 37 -3.85 -22.15 -16.61
CA ALA A 37 -3.00 -21.34 -15.74
C ALA A 37 -1.79 -22.10 -15.15
N LYS A 38 -1.22 -23.06 -15.89
CA LYS A 38 -0.02 -23.81 -15.45
C LYS A 38 1.27 -23.00 -15.59
N GLU A 39 1.38 -22.20 -16.64
CA GLU A 39 2.54 -21.32 -16.88
C GLU A 39 2.46 -20.04 -16.04
N GLU A 40 1.24 -19.53 -15.83
CA GLU A 40 0.95 -18.39 -14.94
C GLU A 40 -0.08 -18.79 -13.86
N PRO A 41 0.36 -19.38 -12.73
CA PRO A 41 -0.54 -19.82 -11.66
C PRO A 41 -1.36 -18.68 -11.06
N ILE A 42 -2.62 -18.98 -10.74
CA ILE A 42 -3.52 -18.03 -10.09
C ILE A 42 -3.08 -17.87 -8.64
N VAL A 43 -2.76 -16.64 -8.24
CA VAL A 43 -2.33 -16.30 -6.87
C VAL A 43 -3.47 -15.61 -6.12
N ILE A 44 -3.94 -16.21 -5.04
CA ILE A 44 -4.87 -15.57 -4.10
C ILE A 44 -4.13 -15.20 -2.81
N ARG A 45 -4.46 -14.04 -2.25
CA ARG A 45 -3.90 -13.54 -0.97
C ARG A 45 -5.02 -13.40 0.05
N PHE A 46 -4.81 -13.95 1.23
CA PHE A 46 -5.73 -13.84 2.36
C PHE A 46 -5.42 -12.57 3.15
N ARG A 47 -6.44 -11.78 3.46
CA ARG A 47 -6.35 -10.57 4.27
C ARG A 47 -7.32 -10.70 5.44
N GLY A 48 -6.87 -10.28 6.63
CA GLY A 48 -7.76 -10.10 7.77
C GLY A 48 -8.77 -8.98 7.52
N ASP A 49 -9.94 -9.07 8.17
CA ASP A 49 -10.91 -7.99 8.12
C ASP A 49 -10.40 -6.78 8.90
N VAL A 50 -10.44 -5.60 8.29
CA VAL A 50 -9.95 -4.36 8.90
C VAL A 50 -11.16 -3.57 9.37
N PRO A 51 -11.29 -3.27 10.68
CA PRO A 51 -12.46 -2.59 11.19
C PRO A 51 -12.70 -1.24 10.50
N VAL A 52 -13.96 -0.97 10.17
CA VAL A 52 -14.38 0.24 9.47
C VAL A 52 -13.98 1.53 10.22
N PHE A 53 -13.99 1.49 11.56
CA PHE A 53 -13.56 2.62 12.39
C PHE A 53 -12.05 2.93 12.29
N VAL A 54 -11.24 2.05 11.71
CA VAL A 54 -9.82 2.31 11.39
C VAL A 54 -9.69 2.77 9.93
N VAL A 55 -10.42 2.12 9.02
CA VAL A 55 -10.38 2.43 7.58
C VAL A 55 -10.86 3.85 7.32
N ILE A 56 -12.01 4.25 7.88
CA ILE A 56 -12.60 5.57 7.61
C ILE A 56 -11.64 6.70 8.05
N PRO A 57 -11.13 6.74 9.30
CA PRO A 57 -10.18 7.77 9.70
C PRO A 57 -8.88 7.73 8.90
N HIS A 58 -8.34 6.55 8.60
CA HIS A 58 -7.13 6.42 7.79
C HIS A 58 -7.28 7.11 6.44
N VAL A 59 -8.32 6.72 5.69
CA VAL A 59 -8.59 7.24 4.36
C VAL A 59 -8.80 8.75 4.44
N LEU A 60 -9.63 9.23 5.37
CA LEU A 60 -9.88 10.66 5.54
C LEU A 60 -8.59 11.44 5.81
N LEU A 61 -7.70 10.94 6.67
CA LEU A 61 -6.43 11.60 6.99
C LEU A 61 -5.47 11.65 5.78
N ILE A 62 -5.38 10.57 4.99
CA ILE A 62 -4.57 10.54 3.77
C ILE A 62 -5.13 11.52 2.73
N PHE A 63 -6.46 11.54 2.53
CA PHE A 63 -7.10 12.51 1.63
C PHE A 63 -6.87 13.96 2.10
N MET A 64 -6.97 14.24 3.40
CA MET A 64 -6.62 15.56 3.94
C MET A 64 -5.15 15.90 3.71
N ALA A 65 -4.22 14.95 3.89
CA ALA A 65 -2.81 15.15 3.61
C ALA A 65 -2.56 15.51 2.15
N MET A 66 -3.18 14.78 1.22
CA MET A 66 -3.09 15.08 -0.22
C MET A 66 -3.71 16.43 -0.56
N PHE A 67 -4.88 16.75 0.02
CA PHE A 67 -5.54 18.04 -0.17
C PHE A 67 -4.67 19.21 0.29
N PHE A 68 -4.14 19.16 1.53
CA PHE A 68 -3.29 20.22 2.05
C PHE A 68 -1.94 20.29 1.35
N SER A 69 -1.40 19.14 0.90
CA SER A 69 -0.22 19.08 0.03
C SER A 69 -0.44 19.91 -1.23
N THR A 70 -1.48 19.59 -2.01
CA THR A 70 -1.81 20.31 -3.25
C THR A 70 -2.13 21.78 -2.98
N LEU A 71 -2.87 22.09 -1.92
CA LEU A 71 -3.19 23.46 -1.53
C LEU A 71 -1.91 24.27 -1.23
N SER A 72 -0.96 23.70 -0.50
CA SER A 72 0.30 24.36 -0.20
C SER A 72 1.15 24.59 -1.44
N GLY A 73 1.19 23.62 -2.37
CA GLY A 73 1.87 23.75 -3.66
C GLY A 73 1.26 24.87 -4.52
N LEU A 74 -0.06 24.91 -4.64
CA LEU A 74 -0.78 25.97 -5.36
C LEU A 74 -0.52 27.35 -4.74
N TYR A 75 -0.54 27.47 -3.41
CA TYR A 75 -0.25 28.75 -2.75
C TYR A 75 1.18 29.22 -3.02
N VAL A 76 2.15 28.30 -3.06
CA VAL A 76 3.54 28.62 -3.43
C VAL A 76 3.62 29.10 -4.87
N ILE A 77 2.96 28.41 -5.82
CA ILE A 77 2.94 28.77 -7.25
C ILE A 77 2.32 30.15 -7.46
N PHE A 78 1.19 30.43 -6.83
CA PHE A 78 0.50 31.73 -6.92
C PHE A 78 1.09 32.81 -6.00
N LYS A 79 2.26 32.56 -5.38
CA LYS A 79 2.97 33.51 -4.49
C LYS A 79 2.06 34.09 -3.39
N ARG A 80 1.13 33.28 -2.87
CA ARG A 80 0.22 33.68 -1.78
C ARG A 80 0.93 33.55 -0.44
N ASN A 81 0.92 34.63 0.33
CA ASN A 81 1.39 34.60 1.72
C ASN A 81 0.48 33.68 2.56
N ASN A 82 1.06 33.03 3.57
CA ASN A 82 0.39 32.17 4.58
C ASN A 82 0.23 30.68 4.23
N TYR A 83 1.01 30.11 3.31
CA TYR A 83 0.99 28.66 3.08
C TYR A 83 1.55 27.83 4.24
N GLY A 84 2.30 28.45 5.17
CA GLY A 84 2.90 27.75 6.30
C GLY A 84 1.90 26.98 7.18
N LYS A 85 0.65 27.45 7.30
CA LYS A 85 -0.39 26.69 8.02
C LYS A 85 -0.74 25.38 7.30
N TYR A 86 -0.87 25.41 5.97
CA TYR A 86 -1.19 24.21 5.19
C TYR A 86 -0.04 23.21 5.18
N VAL A 87 1.20 23.67 5.24
CA VAL A 87 2.37 22.79 5.44
C VAL A 87 2.27 22.02 6.76
N LYS A 88 1.85 22.69 7.85
CA LYS A 88 1.62 22.03 9.14
C LYS A 88 0.48 21.01 9.04
N TRP A 89 -0.65 21.40 8.45
CA TRP A 89 -1.79 20.50 8.27
C TRP A 89 -1.40 19.27 7.45
N ALA A 90 -0.77 19.44 6.29
CA ALA A 90 -0.29 18.33 5.46
C ALA A 90 0.65 17.38 6.21
N PHE A 91 1.62 17.93 6.96
CA PHE A 91 2.55 17.14 7.76
C PHE A 91 1.85 16.32 8.85
N PHE A 92 0.97 16.94 9.65
CA PHE A 92 0.32 16.26 10.77
C PHE A 92 -0.75 15.26 10.32
N THR A 93 -1.50 15.55 9.26
CA THR A 93 -2.47 14.59 8.72
C THR A 93 -1.77 13.43 8.04
N LEU A 94 -0.62 13.65 7.38
CA LEU A 94 0.22 12.57 6.86
C LEU A 94 0.82 11.72 7.98
N LEU A 95 1.31 12.34 9.06
CA LEU A 95 1.85 11.62 10.20
C LEU A 95 0.78 10.73 10.84
N ALA A 96 -0.41 11.28 11.08
CA ALA A 96 -1.52 10.51 11.65
C ALA A 96 -2.02 9.42 10.68
N GLY A 97 -2.32 9.77 9.43
CA GLY A 97 -2.81 8.81 8.44
C GLY A 97 -1.79 7.72 8.12
N GLY A 98 -0.54 8.12 7.87
CA GLY A 98 0.53 7.25 7.39
C GLY A 98 1.24 6.44 8.48
N PHE A 99 1.50 7.02 9.66
CA PHE A 99 2.29 6.36 10.72
C PHE A 99 1.50 5.97 11.96
N VAL A 100 0.23 6.38 12.08
CA VAL A 100 -0.65 5.90 13.15
C VAL A 100 -1.66 4.93 12.58
N PHE A 101 -2.50 5.40 11.65
CA PHE A 101 -3.57 4.58 11.09
C PHE A 101 -3.10 3.59 10.02
N GLY A 102 -2.03 3.90 9.28
CA GLY A 102 -1.42 2.99 8.31
C GLY A 102 -0.95 1.68 8.96
N PRO A 103 -0.01 1.75 9.93
CA PRO A 103 0.41 0.62 10.74
C PRO A 103 -0.73 -0.14 11.41
N LEU A 104 -1.73 0.59 11.91
CA LEU A 104 -2.89 -0.01 12.54
C LEU A 104 -3.70 -0.85 11.55
N MET A 105 -3.95 -0.34 10.34
CA MET A 105 -4.60 -1.12 9.27
C MET A 105 -3.76 -2.33 8.85
N GLN A 106 -2.44 -2.19 8.77
CA GLN A 106 -1.53 -3.28 8.42
C GLN A 106 -1.57 -4.39 9.47
N TRP A 107 -1.60 -4.01 10.75
CA TRP A 107 -1.71 -4.95 11.85
C TRP A 107 -3.02 -5.74 11.81
N TYR A 108 -4.16 -5.10 11.56
CA TYR A 108 -5.44 -5.82 11.37
C TYR A 108 -5.43 -6.71 10.12
N ALA A 109 -4.78 -6.27 9.04
CA ALA A 109 -4.77 -6.99 7.77
C ALA A 109 -3.83 -8.20 7.74
N PHE A 110 -2.67 -8.11 8.39
CA PHE A 110 -1.55 -9.05 8.24
C PHE A 110 -0.82 -9.39 9.56
N GLY A 111 -1.22 -8.81 10.69
CA GLY A 111 -0.60 -9.09 12.00
C GLY A 111 0.69 -8.33 12.29
N GLU A 112 1.21 -7.53 11.34
CA GLU A 112 2.43 -6.75 11.51
C GLU A 112 2.14 -5.25 11.46
N PHE A 113 2.77 -4.46 12.34
CA PHE A 113 2.55 -3.00 12.39
C PHE A 113 3.29 -2.25 11.29
N TRP A 114 4.47 -2.70 10.87
CA TRP A 114 5.23 -2.00 9.84
C TRP A 114 6.12 -2.98 9.09
N THR A 115 5.94 -2.99 7.77
CA THR A 115 6.61 -3.88 6.84
C THR A 115 7.56 -3.14 5.89
N GLY A 116 7.71 -1.83 6.06
CA GLY A 116 8.68 -1.00 5.34
C GLY A 116 10.06 -0.96 6.02
N ILE A 117 10.96 -0.15 5.45
CA ILE A 117 12.32 0.03 5.96
C ILE A 117 12.26 0.59 7.40
N PRO A 118 13.07 0.09 8.36
CA PRO A 118 14.16 -0.88 8.21
C PRO A 118 13.77 -2.35 8.42
N PHE A 119 12.51 -2.65 8.73
CA PHE A 119 12.07 -4.00 9.13
C PHE A 119 11.62 -4.87 7.96
N GLY A 120 11.28 -4.27 6.82
CA GLY A 120 10.96 -4.96 5.58
C GLY A 120 11.08 -4.06 4.35
N PHE A 121 10.53 -4.50 3.23
CA PHE A 121 10.59 -3.80 1.94
C PHE A 121 9.20 -3.59 1.30
N ASP A 122 8.14 -3.55 2.11
CA ASP A 122 6.78 -3.31 1.60
C ASP A 122 6.69 -1.95 0.90
N LEU A 123 6.15 -1.97 -0.31
CA LEU A 123 6.10 -0.81 -1.18
C LEU A 123 5.20 0.29 -0.60
N THR A 124 4.12 -0.08 0.08
CA THR A 124 3.12 0.82 0.68
C THR A 124 3.73 1.68 1.76
N ASP A 125 4.41 1.00 2.69
CA ASP A 125 5.04 1.61 3.85
C ASP A 125 6.20 2.49 3.40
N ASN A 126 6.99 2.00 2.43
CA ASN A 126 8.11 2.76 1.87
C ASN A 126 7.64 4.01 1.13
N LYS A 127 6.58 3.93 0.31
CA LYS A 127 6.00 5.12 -0.35
C LYS A 127 5.61 6.19 0.66
N THR A 128 4.89 5.77 1.70
CA THR A 128 4.46 6.67 2.78
C THR A 128 5.65 7.29 3.51
N LEU A 129 6.69 6.50 3.79
CA LEU A 129 7.94 6.95 4.40
C LEU A 129 8.66 7.99 3.54
N PHE A 130 8.82 7.74 2.24
CA PHE A 130 9.46 8.69 1.32
C PHE A 130 8.70 10.02 1.28
N VAL A 131 7.37 9.99 1.10
CA VAL A 131 6.54 11.20 1.13
C VAL A 131 6.71 11.95 2.45
N PHE A 132 6.72 11.22 3.56
CA PHE A 132 6.90 11.80 4.89
C PHE A 132 8.26 12.47 5.08
N VAL A 133 9.36 11.90 4.57
CA VAL A 133 10.70 12.53 4.66
C VAL A 133 10.71 13.90 3.97
N PHE A 134 10.10 14.00 2.78
CA PHE A 134 9.98 15.28 2.08
C PHE A 134 9.10 16.27 2.84
N TRP A 135 7.98 15.82 3.41
CA TRP A 135 7.10 16.66 4.21
C TRP A 135 7.73 17.09 5.54
N LEU A 136 8.52 16.23 6.18
CA LEU A 136 9.30 16.55 7.36
C LEU A 136 10.31 17.65 7.00
N TRP A 137 11.07 17.49 5.92
CA TRP A 137 11.98 18.53 5.45
C TRP A 137 11.25 19.85 5.15
N ALA A 138 10.13 19.81 4.44
CA ALA A 138 9.32 20.99 4.13
C ALA A 138 8.81 21.69 5.40
N PHE A 139 8.29 20.93 6.36
CA PHE A 139 7.84 21.42 7.66
C PHE A 139 8.99 22.04 8.45
N LEU A 140 10.11 21.34 8.58
CA LEU A 140 11.30 21.77 9.31
C LEU A 140 11.88 23.08 8.73
N ALA A 141 12.02 23.14 7.41
CA ALA A 141 12.53 24.30 6.69
C ALA A 141 11.60 25.52 6.82
N ASN A 142 10.29 25.29 7.00
CA ASN A 142 9.28 26.34 7.11
C ASN A 142 8.90 26.73 8.55
N ARG A 143 9.58 26.20 9.58
CA ARG A 143 9.25 26.53 10.99
C ARG A 143 9.48 28.00 11.36
N LYS A 144 10.54 28.62 10.84
CA LYS A 144 10.96 30.00 11.19
C LYS A 144 10.73 31.01 10.07
N LYS A 145 10.90 30.60 8.81
CA LYS A 145 10.76 31.46 7.62
C LYS A 145 10.05 30.67 6.53
N GLN A 146 9.23 31.34 5.73
CA GLN A 146 8.55 30.74 4.59
C GLN A 146 9.57 30.44 3.48
N ARG A 147 9.76 29.15 3.19
CA ARG A 147 10.67 28.63 2.15
C ARG A 147 9.83 27.85 1.13
N PRO A 148 9.64 28.40 -0.09
CA PRO A 148 8.75 27.81 -1.08
C PRO A 148 9.33 26.54 -1.72
N VAL A 149 10.66 26.48 -1.92
CA VAL A 149 11.34 25.37 -2.62
C VAL A 149 11.08 24.01 -1.95
N PRO A 150 11.27 23.84 -0.62
CA PRO A 150 10.97 22.58 0.04
C PRO A 150 9.52 22.12 -0.10
N VAL A 151 8.56 23.06 -0.07
CA VAL A 151 7.12 22.76 -0.19
C VAL A 151 6.79 22.30 -1.59
N LEU A 152 7.33 22.96 -2.62
CA LEU A 152 7.11 22.58 -4.02
C LEU A 152 7.65 21.17 -4.28
N ILE A 153 8.87 20.88 -3.81
CA ILE A 153 9.48 19.55 -3.95
C ILE A 153 8.62 18.50 -3.24
N ALA A 154 8.19 18.75 -2.00
CA ALA A 154 7.34 17.81 -1.27
C ALA A 154 6.00 17.56 -1.97
N CYS A 155 5.37 18.61 -2.52
CA CYS A 155 4.13 18.50 -3.29
C CYS A 155 4.31 17.64 -4.55
N VAL A 156 5.38 17.88 -5.32
CA VAL A 156 5.67 17.10 -6.53
C VAL A 156 5.94 15.64 -6.19
N MET A 157 6.75 15.37 -5.16
CA MET A 157 7.03 14.02 -4.71
C MET A 157 5.78 13.29 -4.22
N THR A 158 4.88 14.01 -3.55
CA THR A 158 3.59 13.45 -3.11
C THR A 158 2.76 12.97 -4.29
N ILE A 159 2.68 13.77 -5.37
CA ILE A 159 1.96 13.39 -6.59
C ILE A 159 2.64 12.17 -7.24
N ILE A 160 3.95 12.24 -7.48
CA ILE A 160 4.69 11.16 -8.14
C ILE A 160 4.51 9.84 -7.39
N ILE A 161 4.72 9.85 -6.07
CA ILE A 161 4.71 8.63 -5.25
C ILE A 161 3.30 8.03 -5.15
N PHE A 162 2.27 8.86 -4.92
CA PHE A 162 0.89 8.37 -4.85
C PHE A 162 0.29 8.01 -6.22
N SER A 163 0.90 8.45 -7.33
CA SER A 163 0.55 7.98 -8.68
C SER A 163 1.07 6.57 -8.98
N ILE A 164 2.03 6.04 -8.23
CA ILE A 164 2.54 4.68 -8.45
C ILE A 164 1.46 3.67 -8.00
N PRO A 165 0.92 2.82 -8.89
CA PRO A 165 -0.10 1.85 -8.52
C PRO A 165 0.40 0.86 -7.47
N HIS A 166 -0.51 0.44 -6.61
CA HIS A 166 -0.24 -0.34 -5.41
C HIS A 166 -0.09 -1.85 -5.64
N SER A 167 -0.36 -2.29 -6.87
CA SER A 167 -0.47 -3.71 -7.24
C SER A 167 0.86 -4.39 -7.59
N LEU A 168 1.99 -3.69 -7.51
CA LEU A 168 3.26 -4.23 -8.01
C LEU A 168 4.04 -5.07 -6.98
N MET A 169 3.95 -4.76 -5.66
CA MET A 169 4.79 -5.40 -4.63
C MET A 169 4.20 -5.29 -3.21
N GLY A 170 3.21 -6.12 -2.88
CA GLY A 170 2.66 -6.20 -1.51
C GLY A 170 3.35 -7.26 -0.66
N SER A 171 3.22 -7.17 0.67
CA SER A 171 3.69 -8.19 1.63
C SER A 171 3.11 -9.62 1.38
N GLU A 172 3.79 -10.67 1.82
CA GLU A 172 3.48 -12.09 1.56
C GLU A 172 3.86 -12.93 2.77
N LEU A 173 3.07 -13.94 3.14
CA LEU A 173 3.49 -14.92 4.12
C LEU A 173 4.48 -15.91 3.49
N ASP A 174 5.67 -16.04 4.07
CA ASP A 174 6.63 -17.09 3.73
C ASP A 174 6.31 -18.34 4.56
N TYR A 175 5.72 -19.35 3.91
CA TYR A 175 5.32 -20.63 4.53
C TYR A 175 6.49 -21.43 5.11
N SER A 176 7.73 -21.14 4.71
CA SER A 176 8.91 -21.80 5.29
C SER A 176 9.30 -21.21 6.65
N THR A 177 8.95 -19.95 6.89
CA THR A 177 9.37 -19.21 8.10
C THR A 177 8.22 -18.71 8.96
N ASN A 178 6.96 -18.83 8.50
CA ASN A 178 5.77 -18.25 9.12
C ASN A 178 5.90 -16.74 9.41
N LYS A 179 6.71 -16.04 8.61
CA LYS A 179 6.92 -14.59 8.70
C LYS A 179 6.41 -13.91 7.45
N VAL A 180 5.93 -12.68 7.58
CA VAL A 180 5.52 -11.88 6.43
C VAL A 180 6.78 -11.26 5.80
N LYS A 181 7.01 -11.50 4.51
CA LYS A 181 8.10 -10.97 3.68
C LYS A 181 7.54 -10.27 2.45
N THR A 182 8.31 -9.40 1.80
CA THR A 182 7.84 -8.68 0.61
C THR A 182 7.65 -9.61 -0.58
N GLY A 183 6.51 -9.47 -1.24
CA GLY A 183 6.22 -10.12 -2.51
C GLY A 183 6.71 -9.37 -3.71
N MET A 184 7.56 -10.03 -4.49
CA MET A 184 7.99 -9.54 -5.78
C MET A 184 7.10 -10.19 -6.85
N ILE A 185 6.28 -9.41 -7.57
CA ILE A 185 5.78 -9.87 -8.86
C ILE A 185 7.01 -9.90 -9.77
N ILE A 186 7.63 -11.07 -9.88
CA ILE A 186 8.63 -11.31 -10.91
C ILE A 186 7.83 -11.40 -12.22
N MET A 187 7.70 -10.29 -12.94
CA MET A 187 7.46 -10.36 -14.38
C MET A 187 8.72 -10.94 -15.01
N ARG A 188 8.81 -12.27 -14.99
CA ARG A 188 9.83 -12.99 -15.75
C ARG A 188 9.31 -13.06 -17.17
N ASN A 189 9.61 -12.03 -17.96
CA ASN A 189 9.52 -12.11 -19.41
C ASN A 189 10.36 -13.31 -19.86
N LEU A 190 9.71 -14.37 -20.37
CA LEU A 190 10.23 -15.28 -21.38
C LEU A 190 9.05 -15.81 -22.20
#